data_AF-A0AAW6SW55-F1
#
_entry.id   AF-A0AAW6SW55-F1
#
_cell.length_a   1.000
_cell.length_b   1.000
_cell.length_c   1.000
_cell.angle_alpha   90.00
_cell.angle_beta   90.00
_cell.angle_gamma   90.00
#
_symmetry.space_group_name_H-M   'P 1'
#
loop_
_entity.id
_entity.type
_entity.pdbx_description
1 polymer ?
#
loop_
_entity_poly.entity_id
_entity_poly.type
_entity_poly.pdbx_seq_one_letter_code
_entity_poly.pdbx_strand_id
1 'polypeptide(L)'
;MKYNVIKRFQDKITKAIFPVNSTYQTDDEERAQFLQDNGFLHVEKQEDHTHDGEGSILDKSVEEIKKNVTAELGKDKLEVLLELEKEAKNRKGVVEHIEELLQEVE
;
A
#
# COMPACT_ATOMS: atom_id res chain seq x y z
N MET A 1 -18.89 9.48 10.38
CA MET A 1 -18.15 8.49 9.56
C MET A 1 -18.38 7.06 10.06
N LYS A 2 -18.27 6.03 9.20
CA LYS A 2 -18.47 4.62 9.55
C LYS A 2 -17.16 3.85 9.40
N TYR A 3 -16.89 2.94 10.34
CA TYR A 3 -15.67 2.17 10.45
C TYR A 3 -15.99 0.73 10.80
N ASN A 4 -15.24 -0.22 10.28
CA ASN A 4 -15.32 -1.61 10.68
C ASN A 4 -14.44 -1.89 11.89
N VAL A 5 -14.95 -2.69 12.81
CA VAL A 5 -14.30 -3.01 14.06
C VAL A 5 -13.46 -4.26 13.87
N ILE A 6 -12.14 -4.10 13.77
CA ILE A 6 -11.21 -5.22 13.59
C ILE A 6 -10.94 -5.93 14.92
N LYS A 7 -10.95 -5.16 16.02
CA LYS A 7 -10.67 -5.65 17.37
C LYS A 7 -11.74 -5.19 18.32
N ARG A 8 -12.25 -6.10 19.17
CA ARG A 8 -13.28 -5.76 20.15
C ARG A 8 -12.78 -4.62 21.04
N PHE A 9 -13.60 -3.59 21.22
CA PHE A 9 -13.31 -2.51 22.15
C PHE A 9 -14.59 -2.04 22.82
N GLN A 10 -14.41 -1.42 23.98
CA GLN A 10 -15.46 -0.69 24.66
C GLN A 10 -15.22 0.79 24.40
N ASP A 11 -16.20 1.45 23.80
CA ASP A 11 -16.09 2.88 23.60
C ASP A 11 -16.30 3.61 24.94
N LYS A 12 -15.44 4.58 25.25
CA LYS A 12 -15.48 5.28 26.55
C LYS A 12 -16.59 6.33 26.61
N ILE A 13 -17.08 6.79 25.45
CA ILE A 13 -18.09 7.85 25.35
C ILE A 13 -19.49 7.22 25.48
N THR A 14 -19.79 6.25 24.62
CA THR A 14 -21.09 5.56 24.58
C THR A 14 -21.18 4.41 25.59
N LYS A 15 -20.05 3.99 26.17
CA LYS A 15 -19.90 2.76 26.99
C LYS A 15 -20.31 1.47 26.26
N ALA A 16 -20.62 1.57 24.96
CA ALA A 16 -21.02 0.44 24.14
C ALA A 16 -19.83 -0.46 23.84
N ILE A 17 -20.07 -1.77 23.84
CA ILE A 17 -19.09 -2.78 23.47
C ILE A 17 -19.29 -3.09 22.00
N PHE A 18 -18.25 -2.86 21.21
CA PHE A 18 -18.23 -3.15 19.79
C PHE A 18 -17.49 -4.47 19.58
N PRO A 19 -18.17 -5.55 19.14
CA PRO A 19 -17.52 -6.81 18.81
C PRO A 19 -16.74 -6.69 17.49
N VAL A 20 -15.82 -7.62 17.29
CA VAL A 20 -15.11 -7.77 16.00
C VAL A 20 -16.11 -8.01 14.86
N ASN A 21 -15.82 -7.45 13.68
CA ASN A 21 -16.69 -7.41 12.49
C ASN A 21 -18.01 -6.64 12.68
N SER A 22 -18.11 -5.78 13.70
CA SER A 22 -19.21 -4.82 13.81
C SER A 22 -18.87 -3.51 13.11
N THR A 23 -19.85 -2.64 12.93
CA THR A 23 -19.66 -1.29 12.39
C THR A 23 -19.74 -0.28 13.52
N TYR A 24 -18.72 0.56 13.63
CA TYR A 24 -18.66 1.70 14.53
C TYR A 24 -18.95 2.98 13.75
N GLN A 25 -19.89 3.79 14.22
CA GLN A 25 -20.22 5.08 13.64
C GLN A 25 -19.94 6.17 14.66
N THR A 26 -19.16 7.17 14.26
CA THR A 26 -18.86 8.35 15.08
C THR A 26 -18.70 9.58 14.20
N ASP A 27 -19.04 10.74 14.74
CA ASP A 27 -18.77 12.06 14.13
C ASP A 27 -17.50 12.69 14.71
N ASP A 28 -16.87 12.02 15.68
CA ASP A 28 -15.63 12.44 16.35
C ASP A 28 -14.40 11.85 15.63
N GLU A 29 -13.74 12.69 14.82
CA GLU A 29 -12.61 12.31 13.97
C GLU A 29 -11.36 11.96 14.80
N GLU A 30 -11.08 12.70 15.87
CA GLU A 30 -9.93 12.46 16.75
C GLU A 30 -10.03 11.09 17.42
N ARG A 31 -11.24 10.74 17.89
CA ARG A 31 -11.53 9.42 18.48
C ARG A 31 -11.38 8.30 17.45
N ALA A 32 -11.92 8.50 16.24
CA ALA A 32 -11.81 7.51 15.19
C ALA A 32 -10.35 7.29 14.76
N GLN A 33 -9.55 8.35 14.68
CA GLN A 33 -8.13 8.28 14.35
C GLN A 33 -7.35 7.52 15.42
N PHE A 34 -7.58 7.84 16.71
CA PHE A 34 -6.97 7.12 17.83
C PHE A 34 -7.27 5.61 17.79
N LEU A 35 -8.53 5.26 17.51
CA LEU A 35 -8.96 3.87 17.42
C LEU A 35 -8.40 3.16 16.18
N GLN A 36 -8.18 3.86 15.07
CA GLN A 36 -7.48 3.33 13.89
C GLN A 36 -5.99 3.10 14.17
N ASP A 37 -5.30 4.07 14.77
CA ASP A 37 -3.87 3.99 15.12
C ASP A 37 -3.57 2.83 16.08
N ASN A 38 -4.50 2.57 17.00
CA ASN A 38 -4.41 1.43 17.93
C ASN A 38 -4.92 0.10 17.33
N GLY A 39 -5.33 0.07 16.06
CA GLY A 39 -5.79 -1.13 15.35
C GLY A 39 -7.14 -1.67 15.80
N PHE A 40 -8.01 -0.83 16.37
CA PHE A 40 -9.39 -1.20 16.74
C PHE A 40 -10.37 -1.03 15.58
N LEU A 41 -10.15 -0.03 14.73
CA LEU A 41 -11.02 0.34 13.61
C LEU A 41 -10.29 0.29 12.28
N HIS A 42 -11.02 -0.07 11.23
CA HIS A 42 -10.66 0.09 9.83
C HIS A 42 -11.68 0.98 9.15
N VAL A 43 -11.26 1.91 8.30
CA VAL A 43 -12.20 2.56 7.38
C VAL A 43 -12.48 1.56 6.28
N GLU A 44 -13.70 1.03 6.17
CA GLU A 44 -14.17 0.55 4.88
C GLU A 44 -14.27 1.77 3.96
N LYS A 45 -13.14 2.18 3.38
CA LYS A 45 -13.22 2.71 2.03
C LYS A 45 -13.79 1.53 1.25
N GLN A 46 -14.75 1.78 0.38
CA GLN A 46 -15.02 0.84 -0.70
C GLN A 46 -13.67 0.56 -1.36
N GLU A 47 -13.03 -0.56 -0.98
CA GLU A 47 -11.88 -1.10 -1.67
C GLU A 47 -12.43 -1.72 -2.94
N ASP A 48 -12.78 -0.85 -3.88
CA ASP A 48 -12.26 -0.99 -5.22
C ASP A 48 -10.74 -1.19 -5.07
N HIS A 49 -10.20 -2.18 -5.76
CA HIS A 49 -8.82 -2.63 -5.65
C HIS A 49 -7.77 -1.50 -5.79
N THR A 50 -7.48 -0.81 -4.70
CA THR A 50 -6.33 0.09 -4.55
C THR A 50 -6.00 0.07 -3.06
N HIS A 51 -5.35 -0.97 -2.54
CA HIS A 51 -3.90 -0.95 -2.38
C HIS A 51 -3.27 0.41 -2.74
N ASP A 52 -3.63 1.44 -1.97
CA ASP A 52 -2.80 2.62 -1.74
C ASP A 52 -1.64 2.19 -0.81
N GLY A 53 -0.91 1.19 -1.25
CA GLY A 53 0.51 1.31 -1.17
C GLY A 53 0.90 2.08 -2.43
N GLU A 54 1.56 3.21 -2.25
CA GLU A 54 2.83 3.43 -2.94
C GLU A 54 3.79 2.24 -2.66
N GLY A 55 3.35 1.01 -2.94
CA GLY A 55 4.22 -0.11 -3.12
C GLY A 55 4.95 0.24 -4.40
N SER A 56 6.19 0.71 -4.24
CA SER A 56 7.18 0.83 -5.30
C SER A 56 6.86 -0.19 -6.38
N ILE A 57 6.87 0.20 -7.65
CA ILE A 57 6.63 -0.71 -8.80
C ILE A 57 7.35 -2.07 -8.61
N LEU A 58 8.49 -2.05 -7.92
CA LEU A 58 9.38 -3.12 -7.49
C LEU A 58 8.88 -4.08 -6.37
N ASP A 59 7.80 -3.75 -5.66
CA ASP A 59 7.25 -4.63 -4.61
C ASP A 59 6.39 -5.77 -5.17
N LYS A 60 5.99 -5.65 -6.44
CA LYS A 60 5.24 -6.68 -7.17
C LYS A 60 6.11 -7.90 -7.53
N SER A 61 5.49 -8.90 -8.15
CA SER A 61 6.20 -10.06 -8.72
C SER A 61 7.07 -9.66 -9.91
N VAL A 62 8.14 -10.42 -10.19
CA VAL A 62 9.07 -10.14 -11.31
C VAL A 62 8.34 -9.90 -12.63
N GLU A 63 7.35 -10.74 -12.96
CA GLU A 63 6.56 -10.63 -14.20
C GLU A 63 5.74 -9.33 -14.25
N GLU A 64 5.17 -8.92 -13.13
CA GLU A 64 4.43 -7.66 -13.05
C GLU A 64 5.36 -6.45 -13.13
N ILE A 65 6.54 -6.52 -12.52
CA ILE A 65 7.55 -5.47 -12.63
C ILE A 65 7.95 -5.32 -14.09
N LYS A 66 8.28 -6.41 -14.80
CA LYS A 66 8.63 -6.37 -16.23
C LYS A 66 7.53 -5.78 -17.11
N LYS A 67 6.26 -5.96 -16.71
CA LYS A 67 5.11 -5.41 -17.44
C LYS A 67 4.85 -3.93 -17.16
N ASN A 68 5.17 -3.45 -15.95
CA ASN A 68 4.99 -2.05 -15.56
C ASN A 68 6.24 -1.20 -15.87
N VAL A 69 7.43 -1.81 -15.85
CA VAL A 69 8.69 -1.19 -16.21
C VAL A 69 8.88 -1.33 -17.71
N THR A 70 8.61 -0.24 -18.42
CA THR A 70 8.80 -0.13 -19.87
C THR A 70 9.73 1.03 -20.21
N ALA A 71 10.29 1.02 -21.43
CA ALA A 71 11.13 2.09 -21.97
C ALA A 71 10.45 3.47 -21.94
N GLU A 72 9.11 3.51 -21.91
CA GLU A 72 8.30 4.74 -21.82
C GLU A 72 8.49 5.50 -20.51
N LEU A 73 9.02 4.86 -19.46
CA LEU A 73 9.35 5.53 -18.20
C LEU A 73 10.51 6.53 -18.35
N GLY A 74 11.34 6.37 -19.37
CA GLY A 74 12.51 7.21 -19.62
C GLY A 74 13.73 6.85 -18.77
N LYS A 75 14.91 7.25 -19.25
CA LYS A 75 16.22 6.89 -18.68
C LYS A 75 16.33 7.22 -17.20
N ASP A 76 16.03 8.46 -16.81
CA ASP A 76 16.10 8.91 -15.40
C ASP A 76 15.29 8.03 -14.44
N LYS A 77 14.07 7.63 -14.82
CA LYS A 77 13.24 6.77 -13.96
C LYS A 77 13.74 5.35 -13.91
N LEU A 78 14.22 4.82 -15.05
CA LEU A 78 14.77 3.47 -15.10
C LEU A 78 16.04 3.35 -14.26
N GLU A 79 16.92 4.35 -14.24
CA GLU A 79 18.11 4.38 -13.37
C GLU A 79 17.72 4.35 -11.88
N VAL A 80 16.76 5.19 -11.47
CA VAL A 80 16.25 5.20 -10.10
C VAL A 80 15.62 3.84 -9.72
N LEU A 81 14.84 3.24 -10.62
CA LEU A 81 14.26 1.91 -10.39
C LEU A 81 15.31 0.81 -10.28
N LEU A 82 16.41 0.92 -11.04
CA LEU A 82 17.52 -0.01 -10.98
C LEU A 82 18.23 0.05 -9.62
N GLU A 83 18.53 1.26 -9.14
CA GLU A 83 19.16 1.46 -7.83
C GLU A 83 18.26 0.94 -6.70
N LEU A 84 16.97 1.30 -6.72
CA LEU A 84 16.00 0.82 -5.74
C LEU A 84 15.87 -0.70 -5.74
N GLU A 85 15.88 -1.36 -6.91
CA GLU A 85 15.82 -2.83 -6.97
C GLU A 85 17.13 -3.44 -6.43
N LYS A 86 18.29 -2.84 -6.76
CA LYS A 86 19.60 -3.29 -6.26
C LYS A 86 19.69 -3.18 -4.73
N GLU A 87 19.11 -2.13 -4.13
CA GLU A 87 19.07 -1.93 -2.67
C GLU A 87 18.01 -2.78 -1.96
N ALA A 88 16.87 -3.04 -2.60
CA ALA A 88 15.75 -3.73 -1.96
C ALA A 88 15.92 -5.27 -1.94
N LYS A 89 15.69 -5.91 -3.09
CA LYS A 89 15.60 -7.38 -3.22
C LYS A 89 16.65 -7.97 -4.18
N ASN A 90 17.33 -7.11 -4.95
CA ASN A 90 18.38 -7.43 -5.90
C ASN A 90 18.02 -8.62 -6.82
N ARG A 91 16.78 -8.64 -7.33
CA ARG A 91 16.30 -9.76 -8.15
C ARG A 91 16.95 -9.64 -9.52
N LYS A 92 17.91 -10.53 -9.82
CA LYS A 92 18.63 -10.57 -11.11
C LYS A 92 17.73 -10.38 -12.34
N GLY A 93 16.61 -11.11 -12.42
CA GLY A 93 15.70 -11.01 -13.57
C GLY A 93 14.98 -9.68 -13.73
N VAL A 94 14.84 -8.86 -12.67
CA VAL A 94 14.29 -7.50 -12.73
C VAL A 94 15.39 -6.50 -13.09
N VAL A 95 16.55 -6.63 -12.46
CA VAL A 95 17.74 -5.82 -12.73
C VAL A 95 18.14 -5.93 -14.20
N GLU A 96 18.24 -7.14 -14.74
CA GLU A 96 18.57 -7.38 -16.16
C GLU A 96 17.54 -6.76 -17.10
N HIS A 97 16.24 -6.80 -16.74
CA HIS A 97 15.18 -6.19 -17.54
C HIS A 97 15.28 -4.66 -17.56
N ILE A 98 15.54 -4.04 -16.40
CA ILE A 98 15.72 -2.58 -16.33
C ILE A 98 17.02 -2.15 -17.06
N GLU A 99 18.11 -2.92 -16.96
CA GLU A 99 19.36 -2.65 -17.67
C GLU A 99 19.20 -2.79 -19.19
N GLU A 100 18.45 -3.78 -19.68
CA GLU A 100 18.11 -3.93 -21.11
C GLU A 100 17.32 -2.72 -21.62
N LEU A 101 16.31 -2.28 -20.86
CA LEU A 101 15.52 -1.08 -21.21
C LEU A 101 16.36 0.21 -21.20
N LEU A 102 17.32 0.33 -20.28
CA LEU A 102 18.25 1.47 -20.26
C LEU A 102 19.14 1.50 -21.50
N GLN A 103 19.55 0.34 -22.02
CA GLN A 103 20.31 0.24 -23.26
C GLN A 103 19.47 0.53 -24.50
N GLU A 104 18.17 0.22 -24.51
CA GLU A 104 17.27 0.56 -25.62
C GLU A 104 16.91 2.05 -25.69
N VAL A 105 16.97 2.76 -24.56
CA VAL A 105 16.61 4.19 -24.45
C VAL A 105 17.82 5.12 -24.68
N GLU A 106 19.05 4.60 -24.65
CA GLU A 106 20.30 5.33 -24.95
C GLU A 106 20.55 5.53 -26.45
#